data_AF-A0A7Y2DHC6-F1
#
_entry.id   AF-A0A7Y2DHC6-F1
#
_cell.length_a   1.000
_cell.length_b   1.000
_cell.length_c   1.000
_cell.angle_alpha   90.00
_cell.angle_beta   90.00
_cell.angle_gamma   90.00
#
_symmetry.space_group_name_H-M   'P 1'
#
loop_
_entity.id
_entity.type
_entity.pdbx_description
1 polymer ?
#
loop_
_entity_poly.entity_id
_entity_poly.type
_entity_poly.pdbx_seq_one_letter_code
_entity_poly.pdbx_strand_id
1 'polypeptide(L)'
;NLFNHIDYHTDPPSRPLFDMVALAILKDSTWGKSKSIPAPILINNKWIERPENKRKIVIWEDFNKQDILDDFFNTLKNPIPISPND
;
A
#
# COMPACT_ATOMS: atom_id res chain seq x y z
N ASN A 1 -9.59 -21.54 -8.84
CA ASN A 1 -8.40 -20.95 -9.49
C ASN A 1 -8.31 -19.50 -9.04
N LEU A 2 -7.20 -19.11 -8.39
CA LEU A 2 -7.03 -17.82 -7.70
C LEU A 2 -7.00 -16.61 -8.65
N PHE A 3 -6.71 -16.83 -9.93
CA PHE A 3 -6.46 -15.75 -10.90
C PHE A 3 -7.60 -15.52 -11.89
N ASN A 4 -8.76 -16.14 -11.69
CA ASN A 4 -9.87 -16.05 -12.65
C ASN A 4 -10.60 -14.70 -12.66
N HIS A 5 -10.43 -13.88 -11.62
CA HIS A 5 -11.18 -12.64 -11.42
C HIS A 5 -10.27 -11.46 -11.06
N ILE A 6 -9.00 -11.53 -11.43
CA ILE A 6 -8.08 -10.42 -11.22
C ILE A 6 -7.90 -9.66 -12.53
N ASP A 7 -7.79 -8.35 -12.42
CA ASP A 7 -7.44 -7.50 -13.54
C ASP A 7 -5.92 -7.41 -13.65
N TYR A 8 -5.40 -7.64 -14.85
CA TYR A 8 -4.04 -7.29 -15.18
C TYR A 8 -4.05 -5.91 -15.82
N HIS A 9 -3.21 -5.04 -15.28
CA HIS A 9 -3.01 -3.71 -15.81
C HIS A 9 -1.63 -3.71 -16.47
N THR A 10 -1.50 -3.19 -17.70
CA THR A 10 -0.29 -3.15 -18.57
C THR A 10 -0.01 -4.35 -19.49
N ASP A 11 0.83 -4.12 -20.51
CA ASP A 11 1.45 -5.14 -21.39
C ASP A 11 2.99 -4.98 -21.34
N PRO A 12 3.77 -5.96 -20.85
CA PRO A 12 3.31 -7.25 -20.31
C PRO A 12 2.43 -7.08 -19.06
N PRO A 13 1.58 -8.07 -18.73
CA PRO A 13 0.66 -8.00 -17.61
C PRO A 13 1.41 -7.75 -16.29
N SER A 14 1.06 -6.67 -15.60
CA SER A 14 1.59 -6.37 -14.27
C SER A 14 0.53 -6.56 -13.20
N ARG A 15 0.99 -6.63 -11.94
CA ARG A 15 0.12 -6.71 -10.77
C ARG A 15 0.50 -5.63 -9.75
N PRO A 16 -0.49 -5.02 -9.09
CA PRO A 16 -0.23 -4.12 -7.99
C PRO A 16 0.34 -4.86 -6.77
N LEU A 17 1.29 -4.23 -6.09
CA LEU A 17 1.97 -4.75 -4.89
C LEU A 17 1.43 -4.05 -3.63
N PHE A 18 0.14 -4.23 -3.33
CA PHE A 18 -0.55 -3.47 -2.28
C PHE A 18 0.08 -3.61 -0.89
N ASP A 19 0.25 -4.85 -0.41
CA ASP A 19 0.77 -5.11 0.95
C ASP A 19 2.23 -4.65 1.09
N MET A 20 3.02 -4.76 0.02
CA MET A 20 4.42 -4.35 0.01
C MET A 20 4.54 -2.84 0.20
N VAL A 21 3.70 -2.04 -0.48
CA VAL A 21 3.72 -0.59 -0.33
C VAL A 21 3.34 -0.16 1.08
N ALA A 22 2.41 -0.87 1.74
CA ALA A 22 2.05 -0.59 3.13
C ALA A 22 3.25 -0.79 4.10
N LEU A 23 4.09 -1.80 3.88
CA LEU A 23 5.32 -1.96 4.64
C LEU A 23 6.37 -0.90 4.27
N ALA A 24 6.50 -0.58 2.99
CA ALA A 24 7.48 0.39 2.50
C ALA A 24 7.30 1.77 3.16
N ILE A 25 6.06 2.27 3.26
CA ILE A 25 5.78 3.55 3.94
C ILE A 25 6.02 3.52 5.45
N LEU A 26 5.96 2.34 6.09
CA LEU A 26 6.32 2.19 7.50
C LEU A 26 7.84 2.23 7.70
N LYS A 27 8.60 1.72 6.73
CA LYS A 27 10.07 1.79 6.72
C LYS A 27 10.55 3.22 6.46
N ASP A 28 9.97 3.87 5.46
CA ASP A 28 10.29 5.25 5.11
C ASP A 28 9.05 6.00 4.59
N SER A 29 8.55 6.93 5.41
CA SER A 29 7.39 7.75 5.09
C SER A 29 7.61 8.72 3.92
N THR A 30 8.87 8.98 3.51
CA THR A 30 9.17 9.89 2.40
C THR A 30 8.84 9.28 1.03
N TRP A 31 8.66 7.96 0.97
CA TRP A 31 8.27 7.24 -0.25
C TRP A 31 6.80 7.40 -0.64
N GLY A 32 6.02 8.21 0.07
CA GLY A 32 4.68 8.57 -0.34
C GLY A 32 4.26 9.92 0.23
N LYS A 33 3.16 10.45 -0.28
CA LYS A 33 2.47 11.59 0.33
C LYS A 33 1.30 11.08 1.14
N SER A 34 1.05 11.74 2.25
CA SER A 34 -0.09 11.41 3.11
C SER A 34 -1.01 12.61 3.27
N LYS A 35 -2.31 12.34 3.34
CA LYS A 35 -3.31 13.31 3.75
C LYS A 35 -4.27 12.69 4.75
N SER A 36 -4.69 13.49 5.73
CA SER A 36 -5.69 13.06 6.70
C SER A 36 -7.07 13.52 6.26
N ILE A 37 -8.03 12.59 6.20
CA ILE A 37 -9.43 12.87 5.85
C ILE A 37 -10.38 12.33 6.93
N PRO A 38 -11.56 12.94 7.12
CA PRO A 38 -12.62 12.35 7.91
C PRO A 38 -12.98 10.96 7.39
N ALA A 39 -13.13 9.97 8.29
CA ALA A 39 -13.32 8.59 7.88
C ALA A 39 -14.70 8.41 7.19
N PRO A 40 -14.75 7.95 5.93
CA PRO A 40 -15.99 7.68 5.23
C PRO A 40 -16.68 6.43 5.80
N ILE A 41 -17.92 6.20 5.38
CA ILE A 41 -18.67 4.96 5.69
C ILE A 41 -19.13 4.29 4.40
N LEU A 42 -19.11 2.96 4.36
CA LEU A 42 -19.65 2.19 3.25
C LEU A 42 -21.13 1.89 3.53
N ILE A 43 -22.04 2.43 2.72
CA ILE A 43 -23.49 2.19 2.81
C ILE A 43 -23.99 1.80 1.43
N ASN A 44 -24.75 0.71 1.32
CA ASN A 44 -25.31 0.22 0.05
C ASN A 44 -24.25 0.11 -1.07
N ASN A 45 -23.09 -0.45 -0.74
CA ASN A 45 -21.94 -0.63 -1.64
C ASN A 45 -21.37 0.67 -2.25
N LYS A 46 -21.57 1.81 -1.57
CA LYS A 46 -21.03 3.12 -1.96
C LYS A 46 -20.34 3.79 -0.79
N TRP A 47 -19.19 4.40 -1.05
CA TRP A 47 -18.50 5.24 -0.08
C TRP A 47 -19.26 6.56 0.08
N ILE A 48 -19.63 6.87 1.32
CA ILE A 48 -20.31 8.11 1.69
C ILE A 48 -19.34 8.96 2.53
N GLU A 49 -19.12 10.20 2.08
CA GLU A 49 -18.30 11.16 2.80
C GLU A 49 -18.96 11.58 4.12
N ARG A 50 -18.13 11.86 5.12
CA ARG A 50 -18.57 12.30 6.44
C ARG A 50 -17.69 13.46 6.92
N PRO A 51 -17.84 14.67 6.33
CA PRO A 51 -16.92 15.79 6.59
C PRO A 51 -16.78 16.15 8.08
N GLU A 52 -17.87 16.04 8.84
CA GLU A 52 -17.90 16.33 10.28
C GLU A 52 -17.44 15.17 11.19
N ASN A 53 -16.97 14.05 10.61
CA ASN A 53 -16.53 12.90 11.40
C ASN A 53 -15.22 13.20 12.12
N LYS A 54 -15.25 13.18 13.46
CA LYS A 54 -14.06 13.39 14.30
C LYS A 54 -12.99 12.31 14.12
N ARG A 55 -13.40 11.07 13.81
CA ARG A 55 -12.45 9.99 13.48
C ARG A 55 -11.90 10.23 12.08
N LYS A 56 -10.59 10.32 11.96
CA LYS A 56 -9.88 10.47 10.68
C LYS A 56 -9.20 9.17 10.26
N ILE A 57 -8.93 9.06 8.97
CA ILE A 57 -8.00 8.09 8.37
C ILE A 57 -6.89 8.84 7.65
N VAL A 58 -5.77 8.15 7.42
CA VAL A 58 -4.68 8.65 6.58
C VAL A 58 -4.77 7.94 5.24
N ILE A 59 -4.77 8.73 4.17
CA ILE A 59 -4.65 8.24 2.80
C ILE A 59 -3.21 8.46 2.37
N TRP A 60 -2.58 7.40 1.86
CA TRP A 60 -1.27 7.46 1.23
C TRP A 60 -1.43 7.41 -0.30
N GLU A 61 -0.76 8.33 -0.99
CA GLU A 61 -0.81 8.52 -2.44
C GLU A 61 0.55 9.00 -2.96
N ASP A 62 0.71 9.12 -4.29
CA ASP A 62 1.93 9.59 -4.94
C ASP A 62 3.22 8.84 -4.51
N PHE A 63 3.17 7.52 -4.53
CA PHE A 63 4.29 6.69 -4.10
C PHE A 63 5.53 6.84 -5.01
N ASN A 64 6.71 6.92 -4.40
CA ASN A 64 7.97 6.81 -5.13
C ASN A 64 8.23 5.36 -5.53
N LYS A 65 7.70 4.99 -6.71
CA LYS A 65 7.79 3.64 -7.25
C LYS A 65 9.23 3.11 -7.33
N GLN A 66 10.20 3.95 -7.73
CA GLN A 66 11.56 3.48 -8.01
C GLN A 66 12.25 3.05 -6.71
N ASP A 67 12.27 3.93 -5.71
CA ASP A 67 12.91 3.67 -4.42
C ASP A 67 12.29 2.46 -3.71
N ILE A 68 10.95 2.34 -3.75
CA ILE A 68 10.23 1.21 -3.16
C ILE A 68 10.63 -0.11 -3.84
N LEU A 69 10.68 -0.15 -5.18
CA LEU A 69 11.05 -1.37 -5.90
C LEU A 69 12.52 -1.73 -5.69
N ASP A 70 13.41 -0.73 -5.68
CA ASP A 70 14.83 -0.95 -5.43
C ASP A 70 15.06 -1.52 -4.02
N ASP A 71 14.42 -0.94 -3.00
CA ASP A 71 14.43 -1.48 -1.64
C ASP A 71 13.90 -2.91 -1.57
N PHE A 72 12.76 -3.19 -2.22
CA PHE A 72 12.15 -4.51 -2.25
C PHE A 72 13.09 -5.55 -2.86
N PHE A 73 13.62 -5.31 -4.06
CA PHE A 73 14.52 -6.26 -4.72
C PHE A 73 15.86 -6.38 -4.02
N ASN A 74 16.38 -5.32 -3.39
CA ASN A 74 17.60 -5.39 -2.59
C ASN A 74 17.40 -6.21 -1.31
N THR A 75 16.25 -6.08 -0.66
CA THR A 75 15.87 -6.88 0.51
C THR A 75 15.74 -8.36 0.14
N LEU A 76 15.10 -8.67 -0.99
CA LEU A 76 14.97 -10.06 -1.47
C LEU A 76 16.31 -10.72 -1.80
N LYS A 77 17.28 -9.94 -2.31
CA LYS A 77 18.64 -10.44 -2.58
C LYS A 77 19.43 -10.70 -1.31
N ASN A 78 19.14 -9.97 -0.22
CA ASN A 78 19.87 -10.02 1.03
C ASN A 78 18.91 -10.19 2.23
N PRO A 79 18.19 -11.31 2.30
CA PRO A 79 17.28 -11.54 3.42
C PRO A 79 18.08 -11.65 4.71
N ILE A 80 17.67 -10.91 5.74
CA ILE A 80 18.22 -11.04 7.09
C ILE A 80 17.31 -12.01 7.85
N PRO A 81 17.75 -13.25 8.12
CA PRO A 81 16.95 -14.20 8.90
C PRO A 81 16.88 -13.71 10.34
N ILE A 82 15.67 -13.61 10.87
CA ILE A 82 15.47 -13.43 12.31
C ILE A 82 15.78 -14.76 13.00
N SER A 83 16.71 -14.71 13.96
CA SER A 83 16.96 -15.86 14.83
C SER A 83 15.95 -15.82 15.98
N PRO A 84 15.38 -16.95 16.43
CA PRO A 84 14.31 -16.98 17.45
C PRO A 84 14.67 -16.40 18.83
N ASN A 85 15.89 -15.90 19.03
CA ASN A 85 16.42 -15.50 20.33
C ASN A 85 16.72 -14.00 20.45
N ASP A 86 16.29 -13.18 19.49
CA ASP A 86 16.37 -11.70 19.54
C ASP A 86 15.03 -11.07 19.98
#